data_AF-A0A4V2AVI1-F1
#
_entry.id   AF-A0A4V2AVI1-F1
#
_cell.length_a   1.000
_cell.length_b   1.000
_cell.length_c   1.000
_cell.angle_alpha   90.00
_cell.angle_beta   90.00
_cell.angle_gamma   90.00
#
_symmetry.space_group_name_H-M   'P 1'
#
loop_
_entity.id
_entity.type
_entity.pdbx_description
1 polymer ?
#
loop_
_entity_poly.entity_id
_entity_poly.type
_entity_poly.pdbx_seq_one_letter_code
_entity_poly.pdbx_strand_id
1 'polypeptide(L)'
;MTNASGSNTLTRSQYITVYEPPTVNFSASVQSGCFPLRVQFTDLSVTPAGSSIVSWQWDFGNGVTSTQQNPQAVYTTAGNFAVTLKLTDDKGCTKILGRNAFINVTPGVTTSFTANPPVACASPATIQFNNTSTGPGTLTYSWNFGDGGTSNLPNPSHTFTTDGAYTVLLTATSNNGCEDTASIIVPVARFTSDFQTSGTACPGSPVSFTNTSIPQPDSARWNFGDGN
;
A
#
# COMPACT_ATOMS: atom_id res chain seq x y z
N MET A 1 53.93 -7.57 49.32
CA MET A 1 54.62 -8.37 50.35
C MET A 1 55.54 -7.44 51.11
N THR A 2 55.34 -7.25 52.42
CA THR A 2 56.16 -6.37 53.25
C THR A 2 57.05 -7.21 54.18
N ASN A 3 58.35 -7.03 54.05
CA ASN A 3 59.37 -7.41 55.03
C ASN A 3 59.93 -6.09 55.62
N ALA A 4 60.55 -6.15 56.80
CA ALA A 4 61.12 -5.08 57.62
C ALA A 4 62.10 -4.07 56.96
N SER A 5 62.19 -3.98 55.63
CA SER A 5 63.08 -3.07 54.89
C SER A 5 62.34 -2.06 53.99
N GLY A 6 61.03 -1.88 54.16
CA GLY A 6 60.24 -0.90 53.42
C GLY A 6 59.32 -1.49 52.35
N SER A 7 58.15 -0.87 52.20
CA SER A 7 57.16 -1.21 51.17
C SER A 7 57.67 -0.75 49.81
N ASN A 8 57.90 -1.69 48.88
CA ASN A 8 58.13 -1.37 47.48
C ASN A 8 56.78 -1.21 46.78
N THR A 9 56.40 0.03 46.51
CA THR A 9 55.20 0.35 45.73
C THR A 9 55.62 0.56 44.28
N LEU A 10 55.14 -0.31 43.38
CA LEU A 10 55.42 -0.22 41.96
C LEU A 10 54.31 0.59 41.30
N THR A 11 54.53 1.90 41.16
CA THR A 11 53.57 2.82 40.53
C THR A 11 53.77 2.78 39.02
N ARG A 12 52.79 2.26 38.27
CA ARG A 12 52.77 2.34 36.80
C ARG A 12 51.79 3.42 36.36
N SER A 13 52.30 4.57 35.96
CA SER A 13 51.51 5.58 35.25
C SER A 13 51.14 5.07 33.84
N GLN A 14 49.92 5.33 33.38
CA GLN A 14 49.40 5.02 32.04
C GLN A 14 49.03 3.55 31.70
N TYR A 15 48.69 2.71 32.68
CA TYR A 15 48.29 1.32 32.39
C TYR A 15 46.83 1.15 31.89
N ILE A 16 46.02 2.21 31.93
CA ILE A 16 44.60 2.19 31.50
C ILE A 16 44.39 3.35 30.54
N THR A 17 44.03 3.05 29.30
CA THR A 17 43.58 4.03 28.31
C THR A 17 42.06 4.03 28.30
N VAL A 18 41.45 5.19 28.57
CA VAL A 18 40.00 5.38 28.52
C VAL A 18 39.66 6.05 27.19
N TYR A 19 38.83 5.40 26.39
CA TYR A 19 38.33 5.94 25.12
C TYR A 19 36.96 6.60 25.33
N GLU A 20 36.73 7.70 24.63
CA GLU A 20 35.44 8.38 24.60
C GLU A 20 34.49 7.66 23.61
N PRO A 21 33.22 7.43 23.97
CA PRO A 21 32.27 6.77 23.07
C PRO A 21 31.85 7.68 21.90
N PRO A 22 31.32 7.12 20.80
CA PRO A 22 30.76 7.90 19.71
C PRO A 22 29.56 8.75 20.14
N THR A 23 29.36 9.88 19.45
CA THR A 23 28.12 10.65 19.52
C THR A 23 27.17 10.15 18.44
N VAL A 24 26.08 9.50 18.85
CA VAL A 24 25.09 8.91 17.95
C VAL A 24 24.10 9.97 17.47
N ASN A 25 23.86 10.03 16.17
CA ASN A 25 22.79 10.84 15.60
C ASN A 25 22.31 10.24 14.26
N PHE A 26 21.07 10.52 13.88
CA PHE A 26 20.51 10.06 12.61
C PHE A 26 19.34 10.93 12.15
N SER A 27 19.02 10.84 10.87
CA SER A 27 17.83 11.42 10.25
C SER A 27 17.04 10.37 9.46
N ALA A 28 15.84 10.76 9.02
CA ALA A 28 14.97 9.99 8.14
C ALA A 28 14.51 10.85 6.96
N SER A 29 14.29 10.25 5.80
CA SER A 29 13.81 10.94 4.60
C SER A 29 12.41 11.55 4.79
N VAL A 30 11.55 10.88 5.57
CA VAL A 30 10.22 11.32 5.97
C VAL A 30 9.95 10.84 7.39
N GLN A 31 9.15 11.60 8.15
CA GLN A 31 8.78 11.24 9.53
C GLN A 31 7.28 10.98 9.69
N SER A 32 6.48 11.28 8.66
CA SER A 32 5.06 10.97 8.66
C SER A 32 4.56 10.59 7.27
N GLY A 33 3.50 9.77 7.23
CA GLY A 33 2.83 9.37 6.00
C GLY A 33 1.93 8.15 6.18
N CYS A 34 1.29 7.72 5.10
CA CYS A 34 0.33 6.62 5.11
C CYS A 34 1.04 5.29 4.92
N PHE A 35 0.53 4.20 5.51
CA PHE A 35 1.08 2.88 5.20
C PHE A 35 0.69 2.43 3.78
N PRO A 36 1.58 1.71 3.05
CA PRO A 36 2.95 1.39 3.42
C PRO A 36 3.91 2.58 3.30
N LEU A 37 4.57 2.96 4.39
CA LEU A 37 5.52 4.07 4.42
C LEU A 37 6.95 3.55 4.29
N ARG A 38 7.64 3.91 3.19
CA ARG A 38 9.06 3.59 2.99
C ARG A 38 9.92 4.75 3.48
N VAL A 39 10.82 4.46 4.43
CA VAL A 39 11.69 5.45 5.06
C VAL A 39 13.14 5.08 4.83
N GLN A 40 13.92 6.00 4.28
CA GLN A 40 15.38 5.91 4.22
C GLN A 40 15.97 6.57 5.46
N PHE A 41 16.82 5.85 6.19
CA PHE A 41 17.56 6.40 7.34
C PHE A 41 18.99 6.74 6.94
N THR A 42 19.51 7.79 7.55
CA THR A 42 20.90 8.26 7.35
C THR A 42 21.58 8.40 8.70
N ASP A 43 22.71 7.72 8.86
CA ASP A 43 23.60 7.89 10.01
C ASP A 43 24.32 9.24 9.92
N LEU A 44 24.26 10.01 11.02
CA LEU A 44 24.91 11.31 11.18
C LEU A 44 25.86 11.32 12.38
N SER A 45 26.25 10.12 12.84
CA SER A 45 27.07 9.95 14.04
C SER A 45 28.51 10.38 13.80
N VAL A 46 29.16 10.83 14.88
CA VAL A 46 30.56 11.26 14.85
C VAL A 46 31.36 10.52 15.93
N THR A 47 32.60 10.19 15.61
CA THR A 47 33.54 9.55 16.52
C THR A 47 34.64 10.52 16.97
N PRO A 48 35.19 10.35 18.18
CA PRO A 48 36.43 11.02 18.58
C PRO A 48 37.60 10.71 17.63
N ALA A 49 38.57 11.63 17.57
CA ALA A 49 39.74 11.47 16.72
C ALA A 49 40.49 10.15 17.04
N GLY A 50 40.82 9.38 15.99
CA GLY A 50 41.50 8.09 16.13
C GLY A 50 40.58 6.90 16.43
N SER A 51 39.27 7.06 16.30
CA SER A 51 38.27 5.98 16.37
C SER A 51 37.33 6.01 15.18
N SER A 52 36.78 4.84 14.84
CA SER A 52 35.85 4.65 13.71
C SER A 52 34.73 3.69 14.08
N ILE A 53 33.53 3.94 13.55
CA ILE A 53 32.36 3.08 13.77
C ILE A 53 32.56 1.78 12.98
N VAL A 54 32.38 0.63 13.64
CA VAL A 54 32.52 -0.70 13.02
C VAL A 54 31.23 -1.51 13.03
N SER A 55 30.22 -1.11 13.80
CA SER A 55 28.92 -1.79 13.85
C SER A 55 27.77 -0.80 14.04
N TRP A 56 26.72 -1.00 13.24
CA TRP A 56 25.42 -0.36 13.37
C TRP A 56 24.39 -1.41 13.77
N GLN A 57 23.49 -1.05 14.68
CA GLN A 57 22.34 -1.87 15.03
C GLN A 57 21.12 -0.97 15.16
N TRP A 58 20.26 -1.05 14.16
CA TRP A 58 19.00 -0.33 14.06
C TRP A 58 17.85 -1.19 14.58
N ASP A 59 16.97 -0.56 15.33
CA ASP A 59 15.61 -1.04 15.63
C ASP A 59 14.64 0.05 15.19
N PHE A 60 13.76 -0.27 14.25
CA PHE A 60 12.79 0.68 13.70
C PHE A 60 11.48 0.73 14.48
N GLY A 61 11.35 -0.05 15.56
CA GLY A 61 10.16 -0.09 16.43
C GLY A 61 8.96 -0.83 15.83
N ASN A 62 9.06 -1.30 14.59
CA ASN A 62 8.02 -2.08 13.89
C ASN A 62 8.34 -3.59 13.84
N GLY A 63 9.31 -4.06 14.64
CA GLY A 63 9.80 -5.43 14.62
C GLY A 63 10.87 -5.72 13.56
N VAL A 64 11.23 -4.74 12.72
CA VAL A 64 12.33 -4.84 11.75
C VAL A 64 13.59 -4.21 12.34
N THR A 65 14.74 -4.86 12.10
CA THR A 65 16.08 -4.38 12.49
C THR A 65 17.02 -4.34 11.29
N SER A 66 18.12 -3.59 11.38
CA SER A 66 19.16 -3.59 10.33
C SER A 66 20.55 -3.36 10.91
N THR A 67 21.58 -3.84 10.21
CA THR A 67 23.00 -3.61 10.52
C THR A 67 23.72 -2.72 9.50
N GLN A 68 23.01 -2.24 8.48
CA GLN A 68 23.57 -1.31 7.50
C GLN A 68 23.74 0.08 8.13
N GLN A 69 24.73 0.85 7.65
CA GLN A 69 24.92 2.23 8.10
C GLN A 69 23.72 3.12 7.75
N ASN A 70 23.23 3.04 6.50
CA ASN A 70 22.12 3.85 5.98
C ASN A 70 20.99 2.94 5.46
N PRO A 71 20.21 2.30 6.34
CA PRO A 71 19.21 1.32 5.95
C PRO A 71 17.91 1.95 5.44
N GLN A 72 17.13 1.15 4.72
CA GLN A 72 15.73 1.43 4.44
C GLN A 72 14.82 0.55 5.30
N ALA A 73 13.72 1.10 5.80
CA ALA A 73 12.66 0.35 6.46
C ALA A 73 11.30 0.65 5.81
N VAL A 74 10.38 -0.33 5.86
CA VAL A 74 9.00 -0.17 5.39
C VAL A 74 8.06 -0.43 6.55
N TYR A 75 7.15 0.52 6.80
CA TYR A 75 6.11 0.42 7.82
C TYR A 75 4.79 0.07 7.14
N THR A 76 4.30 -1.14 7.38
CA THR A 76 3.08 -1.69 6.76
C THR A 76 1.84 -1.55 7.64
N THR A 77 1.99 -1.04 8.86
CA THR A 77 0.90 -0.81 9.80
C THR A 77 0.91 0.64 10.27
N ALA A 78 -0.27 1.17 10.57
CA ALA A 78 -0.40 2.46 11.22
C ALA A 78 0.14 2.41 12.66
N GLY A 79 0.68 3.52 13.15
CA GLY A 79 1.21 3.62 14.50
C GLY A 79 2.29 4.69 14.67
N ASN A 80 2.72 4.87 15.92
CA ASN A 80 3.88 5.69 16.27
C ASN A 80 5.06 4.75 16.57
N PHE A 81 6.14 4.87 15.81
CA PHE A 81 7.29 4.00 15.94
C PHE A 81 8.47 4.75 16.53
N ALA A 82 9.04 4.19 17.59
CA ALA A 82 10.31 4.66 18.15
C ALA A 82 11.46 4.04 17.36
N VAL A 83 12.45 4.85 16.98
CA VAL A 83 13.63 4.38 16.24
C VAL A 83 14.85 4.47 17.14
N THR A 84 15.61 3.38 17.20
CA THR A 84 16.83 3.27 18.00
C THR A 84 18.01 2.91 17.12
N LEU A 85 19.12 3.61 17.31
CA LEU A 85 20.42 3.28 16.72
C LEU A 85 21.43 3.03 17.84
N LYS A 86 22.01 1.82 17.84
CA LYS A 86 23.18 1.46 18.64
C LYS A 86 24.41 1.37 17.75
N LEU A 87 25.49 2.02 18.17
CA LEU A 87 26.79 1.97 17.50
C LEU A 87 27.83 1.28 18.38
N THR A 88 28.80 0.65 17.72
CA THR A 88 30.06 0.19 18.33
C THR A 88 31.23 0.68 17.48
N ASP A 89 32.27 1.21 18.13
CA ASP A 89 33.51 1.63 17.47
C ASP A 89 34.61 0.55 17.52
N ASP A 90 35.72 0.83 16.85
CA ASP A 90 36.90 -0.04 16.78
C ASP A 90 37.64 -0.19 18.13
N LYS A 91 37.27 0.61 19.14
CA LYS A 91 37.77 0.49 20.52
C LYS A 91 36.82 -0.32 21.41
N GLY A 92 35.69 -0.77 20.86
CA GLY A 92 34.66 -1.51 21.58
C GLY A 92 33.73 -0.63 22.42
N CYS A 93 33.82 0.70 22.32
CA CYS A 93 32.90 1.59 23.00
C CYS A 93 31.54 1.55 22.29
N THR A 94 30.47 1.54 23.09
CA THR A 94 29.10 1.49 22.57
C THR A 94 28.27 2.68 23.04
N LYS A 95 27.37 3.15 22.18
CA LYS A 95 26.40 4.19 22.50
C LYS A 95 25.08 3.91 21.80
N ILE A 96 23.98 4.29 22.44
CA ILE A 96 22.62 4.10 21.94
C ILE A 96 21.90 5.45 21.94
N LEU A 97 21.19 5.75 20.86
CA LEU A 97 20.21 6.84 20.79
C LEU A 97 18.86 6.26 20.36
N GLY A 98 17.84 6.49 21.19
CA GLY A 98 16.44 6.24 20.86
C GLY A 98 15.69 7.55 20.66
N ARG A 99 14.86 7.63 19.62
CA ARG A 99 13.92 8.73 19.40
C ARG A 99 12.50 8.17 19.46
N ASN A 100 11.74 8.58 20.48
CA ASN A 100 10.36 8.16 20.68
C ASN A 100 9.44 8.78 19.62
N ALA A 101 8.47 7.99 19.12
CA ALA A 101 7.51 8.41 18.10
C ALA A 101 8.17 9.15 16.92
N PHE A 102 9.34 8.67 16.49
CA PHE A 102 10.14 9.33 15.46
C PHE A 102 9.53 9.22 14.07
N ILE A 103 8.80 8.12 13.82
CA ILE A 103 8.02 7.90 12.60
C ILE A 103 6.54 7.73 12.99
N ASN A 104 5.67 8.54 12.39
CA ASN A 104 4.22 8.48 12.56
C ASN A 104 3.57 7.96 11.27
N VAL A 105 2.92 6.80 11.35
CA VAL A 105 2.27 6.18 10.19
C VAL A 105 0.77 6.23 10.38
N THR A 106 0.08 6.88 9.46
CA THR A 106 -1.38 6.94 9.44
C THR A 106 -1.96 5.77 8.63
N PRO A 107 -3.21 5.35 8.92
CA PRO A 107 -3.89 4.39 8.08
C PRO A 107 -3.98 4.87 6.63
N GLY A 108 -3.93 3.95 5.66
CA GLY A 108 -4.23 4.28 4.26
C GLY A 108 -5.71 4.58 4.03
N VAL A 109 -6.04 5.08 2.85
CA VAL A 109 -7.41 5.02 2.33
C VAL A 109 -7.60 3.64 1.69
N THR A 110 -8.77 3.07 1.84
CA THR A 110 -9.22 1.88 1.11
C THR A 110 -10.44 2.30 0.30
N THR A 111 -10.24 2.43 -1.00
CA THR A 111 -11.27 2.93 -1.91
C THR A 111 -12.10 1.78 -2.44
N SER A 112 -13.42 1.93 -2.40
CA SER A 112 -14.36 0.92 -2.90
C SER A 112 -15.72 1.54 -3.17
N PHE A 113 -16.46 0.97 -4.11
CA PHE A 113 -17.82 1.40 -4.43
C PHE A 113 -18.58 0.32 -5.20
N THR A 114 -19.90 0.51 -5.30
CA THR A 114 -20.82 -0.32 -6.08
C THR A 114 -21.59 0.50 -7.10
N ALA A 115 -22.01 -0.11 -8.20
CA ALA A 115 -22.93 0.46 -9.17
C ALA A 115 -24.29 -0.23 -9.10
N ASN A 116 -25.37 0.55 -9.22
CA ASN A 116 -26.74 0.05 -9.29
C ASN A 116 -27.53 0.77 -10.41
N PRO A 117 -28.00 0.04 -11.44
CA PRO A 117 -27.66 -1.35 -11.72
C PRO A 117 -26.17 -1.50 -12.10
N PRO A 118 -25.55 -2.69 -11.92
CA PRO A 118 -24.15 -2.90 -12.29
C PRO A 118 -23.93 -3.01 -13.81
N VAL A 119 -25.01 -3.24 -14.57
CA VAL A 119 -25.07 -3.34 -16.04
C VAL A 119 -26.36 -2.69 -16.52
N ALA A 120 -26.34 -2.09 -17.71
CA ALA A 120 -27.53 -1.57 -18.36
C ALA A 120 -27.72 -2.15 -19.77
N CYS A 121 -28.97 -2.46 -20.10
CA CYS A 121 -29.36 -3.14 -21.32
C CYS A 121 -29.64 -2.22 -22.51
N ALA A 122 -29.48 -0.90 -22.36
CA ALA A 122 -29.62 0.08 -23.44
C ALA A 122 -29.16 1.46 -22.95
N SER A 123 -28.60 2.28 -23.84
CA SER A 123 -28.49 3.71 -23.60
C SER A 123 -29.79 4.47 -23.97
N PRO A 124 -30.09 5.61 -23.30
CA PRO A 124 -29.38 6.17 -22.16
C PRO A 124 -29.66 5.40 -20.86
N ALA A 125 -28.63 5.19 -20.05
CA ALA A 125 -28.71 4.48 -18.78
C ALA A 125 -28.19 5.32 -17.63
N THR A 126 -29.03 5.58 -16.64
CA THR A 126 -28.62 6.23 -15.38
C THR A 126 -28.20 5.19 -14.37
N ILE A 127 -26.95 5.28 -13.90
CA ILE A 127 -26.35 4.40 -12.92
C ILE A 127 -26.10 5.18 -11.64
N GLN A 128 -26.57 4.66 -10.51
CA GLN A 128 -26.25 5.20 -9.20
C GLN A 128 -24.98 4.53 -8.67
N PHE A 129 -24.02 5.34 -8.28
CA PHE A 129 -22.81 4.87 -7.60
C PHE A 129 -22.95 5.10 -6.10
N ASN A 130 -22.61 4.06 -5.33
CA ASN A 130 -22.59 4.10 -3.88
C ASN A 130 -21.17 3.83 -3.40
N ASN A 131 -20.57 4.83 -2.77
CA ASN A 131 -19.23 4.78 -2.23
C ASN A 131 -19.20 4.06 -0.89
N THR A 132 -18.28 3.10 -0.78
CA THR A 132 -18.04 2.30 0.43
C THR A 132 -16.59 2.44 0.91
N SER A 133 -15.91 3.51 0.48
CA SER A 133 -14.52 3.81 0.83
C SER A 133 -14.39 4.13 2.31
N THR A 134 -13.28 3.71 2.89
CA THR A 134 -12.91 3.96 4.29
C THR A 134 -11.50 4.53 4.35
N GLY A 135 -11.21 5.35 5.35
CA GLY A 135 -9.87 5.88 5.56
C GLY A 135 -9.83 6.82 6.76
N PRO A 136 -8.64 7.31 7.14
CA PRO A 136 -8.53 8.24 8.26
C PRO A 136 -9.02 9.64 7.88
N GLY A 137 -9.55 10.34 8.87
CA GLY A 137 -9.94 11.75 8.73
C GLY A 137 -11.12 11.96 7.79
N THR A 138 -11.16 13.13 7.16
CA THR A 138 -12.21 13.48 6.19
C THR A 138 -11.76 13.05 4.81
N LEU A 139 -12.62 12.33 4.09
CA LEU A 139 -12.39 11.91 2.71
C LEU A 139 -13.05 12.87 1.71
N THR A 140 -12.32 13.17 0.64
CA THR A 140 -12.85 13.77 -0.58
C THR A 140 -12.83 12.75 -1.72
N TYR A 141 -13.68 12.95 -2.72
CA TYR A 141 -13.90 11.98 -3.79
C TYR A 141 -13.76 12.65 -5.15
N SER A 142 -13.18 11.92 -6.09
CA SER A 142 -13.15 12.29 -7.50
C SER A 142 -13.54 11.07 -8.33
N TRP A 143 -14.60 11.24 -9.11
CA TRP A 143 -15.14 10.24 -10.01
C TRP A 143 -14.78 10.58 -11.44
N ASN A 144 -14.39 9.57 -12.21
CA ASN A 144 -14.31 9.61 -13.65
C ASN A 144 -15.14 8.43 -14.20
N PHE A 145 -16.18 8.72 -14.97
CA PHE A 145 -17.10 7.70 -15.46
C PHE A 145 -16.62 7.00 -16.73
N GLY A 146 -15.47 7.38 -17.30
CA GLY A 146 -14.89 6.74 -18.48
C GLY A 146 -15.47 7.22 -19.82
N ASP A 147 -16.48 8.09 -19.81
CA ASP A 147 -17.08 8.73 -20.98
C ASP A 147 -16.79 10.24 -21.07
N GLY A 148 -15.92 10.75 -20.19
CA GLY A 148 -15.61 12.18 -20.03
C GLY A 148 -16.41 12.87 -18.92
N GLY A 149 -17.44 12.22 -18.36
CA GLY A 149 -18.15 12.71 -17.18
C GLY A 149 -17.34 12.56 -15.88
N THR A 150 -17.52 13.49 -14.96
CA THR A 150 -16.87 13.49 -13.63
C THR A 150 -17.82 13.91 -12.51
N SER A 151 -17.47 13.61 -11.27
CA SER A 151 -18.20 14.09 -10.08
C SER A 151 -17.29 14.14 -8.85
N ASN A 152 -17.64 14.99 -7.88
CA ASN A 152 -17.00 15.04 -6.57
C ASN A 152 -17.97 14.68 -5.43
N LEU A 153 -19.20 14.25 -5.78
CA LEU A 153 -20.18 13.83 -4.79
C LEU A 153 -19.76 12.49 -4.17
N PRO A 154 -20.10 12.22 -2.90
CA PRO A 154 -19.86 10.91 -2.30
C PRO A 154 -20.58 9.78 -3.04
N ASN A 155 -21.83 9.99 -3.44
CA ASN A 155 -22.68 8.99 -4.10
C ASN A 155 -23.36 9.60 -5.34
N PRO A 156 -22.64 9.75 -6.48
CA PRO A 156 -23.20 10.37 -7.67
C PRO A 156 -24.09 9.41 -8.46
N SER A 157 -25.03 9.98 -9.21
CA SER A 157 -25.67 9.32 -10.34
C SER A 157 -25.04 9.84 -11.63
N HIS A 158 -24.81 8.96 -12.61
CA HIS A 158 -24.33 9.37 -13.94
C HIS A 158 -25.15 8.69 -15.04
N THR A 159 -25.37 9.40 -16.15
CA THR A 159 -26.14 8.89 -17.29
C THR A 159 -25.24 8.68 -18.50
N PHE A 160 -25.04 7.41 -18.86
CA PHE A 160 -24.33 7.02 -20.06
C PHE A 160 -25.27 7.11 -21.27
N THR A 161 -24.89 7.88 -22.28
CA THR A 161 -25.76 8.18 -23.44
C THR A 161 -25.51 7.30 -24.65
N THR A 162 -24.35 6.65 -24.74
CA THR A 162 -24.02 5.70 -25.80
C THR A 162 -23.83 4.30 -25.25
N ASP A 163 -23.93 3.30 -26.12
CA ASP A 163 -23.56 1.94 -25.78
C ASP A 163 -22.02 1.83 -25.68
N GLY A 164 -21.52 1.10 -24.70
CA GLY A 164 -20.10 0.94 -24.43
C GLY A 164 -19.82 0.22 -23.10
N ALA A 165 -18.57 -0.17 -22.88
CA ALA A 165 -18.09 -0.65 -21.60
C ALA A 165 -17.24 0.45 -20.95
N TYR A 166 -17.75 1.05 -19.89
CA TYR A 166 -17.14 2.21 -19.26
C TYR A 166 -16.33 1.82 -18.02
N THR A 167 -15.04 2.13 -18.02
CA THR A 167 -14.20 1.97 -16.83
C THR A 167 -14.45 3.15 -15.90
N VAL A 168 -15.25 2.93 -14.85
CA VAL A 168 -15.53 3.93 -13.83
C VAL A 168 -14.44 3.87 -12.79
N LEU A 169 -13.82 5.02 -12.52
CA LEU A 169 -12.75 5.20 -11.54
C LEU A 169 -13.25 6.10 -10.41
N LEU A 170 -13.04 5.66 -9.18
CA LEU A 170 -13.16 6.48 -7.97
C LEU A 170 -11.78 6.64 -7.37
N THR A 171 -11.40 7.89 -7.12
CA THR A 171 -10.28 8.28 -6.27
C THR A 171 -10.83 8.83 -4.97
N ALA A 172 -10.42 8.27 -3.83
CA ALA A 172 -10.71 8.83 -2.51
C ALA A 172 -9.43 9.33 -1.84
N THR A 173 -9.47 10.56 -1.34
CA THR A 173 -8.32 11.24 -0.75
C THR A 173 -8.65 11.70 0.66
N SER A 174 -7.81 11.33 1.62
CA SER A 174 -7.87 11.81 2.99
C SER A 174 -7.27 13.20 3.12
N ASN A 175 -7.76 14.01 4.06
CA ASN A 175 -7.14 15.27 4.45
C ASN A 175 -5.71 15.14 5.00
N ASN A 176 -5.24 13.90 5.27
CA ASN A 176 -3.85 13.59 5.62
C ASN A 176 -2.96 13.33 4.39
N GLY A 177 -3.48 13.46 3.17
CA GLY A 177 -2.75 13.23 1.92
C GLY A 177 -2.69 11.77 1.48
N CYS A 178 -3.37 10.86 2.18
CA CYS A 178 -3.49 9.47 1.76
C CYS A 178 -4.51 9.35 0.61
N GLU A 179 -4.18 8.61 -0.44
CA GLU A 179 -5.06 8.40 -1.58
C GLU A 179 -5.05 6.93 -1.99
N ASP A 180 -6.22 6.45 -2.39
CA ASP A 180 -6.38 5.14 -3.03
C ASP A 180 -7.43 5.22 -4.13
N THR A 181 -7.37 4.30 -5.09
CA THR A 181 -8.24 4.30 -6.26
C THR A 181 -8.88 2.93 -6.47
N ALA A 182 -10.17 2.92 -6.81
CA ALA A 182 -10.88 1.72 -7.22
C ALA A 182 -11.50 1.92 -8.59
N SER A 183 -11.63 0.83 -9.36
CA SER A 183 -12.35 0.86 -10.62
C SER A 183 -13.22 -0.37 -10.83
N ILE A 184 -14.34 -0.18 -11.53
CA ILE A 184 -15.20 -1.24 -12.03
C ILE A 184 -15.55 -0.94 -13.49
N ILE A 185 -15.90 -1.98 -14.26
CA ILE A 185 -16.43 -1.81 -15.61
C ILE A 185 -17.96 -1.82 -15.54
N VAL A 186 -18.59 -0.81 -16.12
CA VAL A 186 -20.05 -0.70 -16.28
C VAL A 186 -20.40 -0.91 -17.76
N PRO A 187 -20.93 -2.07 -18.14
CA PRO A 187 -21.42 -2.30 -19.50
C PRO A 187 -22.79 -1.66 -19.70
N VAL A 188 -22.92 -0.89 -20.78
CA VAL A 188 -24.17 -0.31 -21.28
C VAL A 188 -24.32 -0.79 -22.72
N ALA A 189 -25.17 -1.76 -22.97
CA ALA A 189 -25.32 -2.30 -24.32
C ALA A 189 -26.71 -2.89 -24.52
N ARG A 190 -27.24 -2.74 -25.73
CA ARG A 190 -28.42 -3.48 -26.17
C ARG A 190 -28.12 -4.96 -26.27
N PHE A 191 -28.84 -5.76 -25.49
CA PHE A 191 -28.92 -7.19 -25.71
C PHE A 191 -29.64 -7.45 -27.03
N THR A 192 -28.90 -7.88 -28.04
CA THR A 192 -29.48 -8.45 -29.25
C THR A 192 -29.51 -9.94 -29.05
N SER A 193 -30.70 -10.51 -28.87
CA SER A 193 -30.85 -11.97 -28.81
C SER A 193 -30.80 -12.53 -30.23
N ASP A 194 -29.89 -13.45 -30.49
CA ASP A 194 -29.76 -14.08 -31.81
C ASP A 194 -29.28 -15.53 -31.70
N PHE A 195 -29.53 -16.30 -32.74
CA PHE A 195 -28.99 -17.64 -32.89
C PHE A 195 -28.76 -18.04 -34.33
N GLN A 196 -27.77 -18.91 -34.52
CA GLN A 196 -27.52 -19.57 -35.79
C GLN A 196 -27.85 -21.06 -35.71
N THR A 197 -28.26 -21.61 -36.85
CA THR A 197 -28.49 -23.04 -37.01
C THR A 197 -27.50 -23.61 -38.02
N SER A 198 -27.20 -24.91 -37.93
CA SER A 198 -26.38 -25.62 -38.92
C SER A 198 -27.02 -25.75 -40.31
N GLY A 199 -28.20 -25.15 -40.55
CA GLY A 199 -28.92 -25.19 -41.83
C GLY A 199 -30.02 -26.25 -41.88
N THR A 200 -30.54 -26.50 -43.10
CA THR A 200 -31.63 -27.44 -43.36
C THR A 200 -31.17 -28.89 -43.14
N ALA A 201 -31.90 -29.65 -42.32
CA ALA A 201 -31.61 -31.05 -42.03
C ALA A 201 -32.73 -31.99 -42.48
N CYS A 202 -32.37 -33.22 -42.86
CA CYS A 202 -33.32 -34.28 -43.13
C CYS A 202 -33.96 -34.81 -41.83
N PRO A 203 -35.15 -35.44 -41.89
CA PRO A 203 -35.74 -36.12 -40.73
C PRO A 203 -34.76 -37.10 -40.08
N GLY A 204 -34.55 -36.99 -38.77
CA GLY A 204 -33.65 -37.84 -37.99
C GLY A 204 -32.19 -37.38 -37.94
N SER A 205 -31.80 -36.34 -38.67
CA SER A 205 -30.46 -35.76 -38.59
C SER A 205 -30.34 -34.78 -37.40
N PRO A 206 -29.19 -34.73 -36.70
CA PRO A 206 -28.96 -33.76 -35.64
C PRO A 206 -28.89 -32.33 -36.20
N VAL A 207 -29.50 -31.38 -35.49
CA VAL A 207 -29.41 -29.93 -35.77
C VAL A 207 -28.71 -29.26 -34.59
N SER A 208 -27.70 -28.44 -34.87
CA SER A 208 -27.03 -27.64 -33.83
C SER A 208 -27.52 -26.20 -33.85
N PHE A 209 -27.76 -25.66 -32.67
CA PHE A 209 -28.07 -24.25 -32.45
C PHE A 209 -26.91 -23.60 -31.71
N THR A 210 -26.45 -22.46 -32.23
CA THR A 210 -25.40 -21.67 -31.60
C THR A 210 -26.01 -20.34 -31.17
N ASN A 211 -25.91 -20.00 -29.89
CA ASN A 211 -26.31 -18.69 -29.40
C ASN A 211 -25.34 -17.64 -29.96
N THR A 212 -25.86 -16.64 -30.66
CA THR A 212 -25.08 -15.52 -31.21
C THR A 212 -25.50 -14.19 -30.58
N SER A 213 -26.12 -14.24 -29.39
CA SER A 213 -26.55 -13.04 -28.69
C SER A 213 -25.36 -12.17 -28.28
N ILE A 214 -25.54 -10.85 -28.39
CA ILE A 214 -24.52 -9.85 -28.02
C ILE A 214 -25.13 -8.86 -27.02
N PRO A 215 -24.46 -8.56 -25.89
CA PRO A 215 -23.25 -9.22 -25.39
C PRO A 215 -23.51 -10.70 -25.01
N GLN A 216 -22.44 -11.50 -24.94
CA GLN A 216 -22.55 -12.93 -24.64
C GLN A 216 -23.23 -13.13 -23.28
N PRO A 217 -24.36 -13.87 -23.22
CA PRO A 217 -25.10 -14.04 -21.98
C PRO A 217 -24.40 -15.04 -21.05
N ASP A 218 -24.48 -14.80 -19.74
CA ASP A 218 -23.97 -15.74 -18.72
C ASP A 218 -24.74 -17.08 -18.70
N SER A 219 -26.01 -17.04 -19.13
CA SER A 219 -26.84 -18.24 -19.28
C SER A 219 -27.82 -18.07 -20.44
N ALA A 220 -28.12 -19.17 -21.12
CA ALA A 220 -29.15 -19.23 -22.16
C ALA A 220 -30.01 -20.48 -21.94
N ARG A 221 -31.33 -20.32 -22.11
CA ARG A 221 -32.28 -21.42 -22.08
C ARG A 221 -32.91 -21.57 -23.46
N TRP A 222 -32.84 -22.79 -24.00
CA TRP A 222 -33.51 -23.15 -25.25
C TRP A 222 -34.79 -23.91 -24.94
N ASN A 223 -35.85 -23.62 -25.68
CA ASN A 223 -37.10 -24.37 -25.66
C ASN A 223 -37.53 -24.59 -27.10
N PHE A 224 -37.54 -25.86 -27.54
CA PHE A 224 -37.87 -26.25 -28.90
C PHE A 224 -39.36 -26.62 -29.07
N GLY A 225 -40.16 -26.51 -28.01
CA GLY A 225 -41.61 -26.64 -28.07
C GLY A 225 -42.13 -28.07 -28.31
N ASP A 226 -41.26 -29.07 -28.29
CA ASP A 226 -41.58 -30.49 -28.49
C ASP A 226 -42.01 -31.22 -27.20
N GLY A 227 -41.92 -30.55 -26.05
CA GLY A 227 -42.56 -30.99 -24.80
C GLY A 227 -41.96 -32.25 -24.17
N ASN A 228 -40.75 -32.66 -24.56
CA ASN A 228 -39.97 -33.74 -23.94
C ASN A 228 -38.61 -33.25 -23.45
#